data_AF-A0A538KVH8-F1
#
_entry.id   AF-A0A538KVH8-F1
#
_cell.length_a   1.000
_cell.length_b   1.000
_cell.length_c   1.000
_cell.angle_alpha   90.00
_cell.angle_beta   90.00
_cell.angle_gamma   90.00
#
_symmetry.space_group_name_H-M   'P 1'
#
loop_
_entity.id
_entity.type
_entity.pdbx_description
1 polymer ?
#
loop_
_entity_poly.entity_id
_entity_poly.type
_entity_poly.pdbx_seq_one_letter_code
_entity_poly.pdbx_strand_id
1 'polypeptide(L)'
;MPVITNSRDRLPRVATRAQALLVFAYSTGAAALAGEGAVHVQQYVTLLHVVRWIGPLFLANAAACAATIVGLAFRPMRQLAALGGIVVSVLALGGLVLSYGPGLFGWHEAGFRTSIAVAVITEVVATIALTLALAVAAARLRETVGRSTLYG
;
A
#
# COMPACT_ATOMS: atom_id res chain seq x y z
N MET A 1 16.07 26.04 -41.76
CA MET A 1 16.61 24.69 -41.47
C MET A 1 15.73 24.03 -40.42
N PRO A 2 15.13 22.86 -40.68
CA PRO A 2 14.32 22.18 -39.67
C PRO A 2 15.22 21.43 -38.70
N VAL A 3 15.07 21.71 -37.41
CA VAL A 3 15.73 20.95 -36.33
C VAL A 3 15.01 19.61 -36.21
N ILE A 4 15.60 18.55 -36.76
CA ILE A 4 15.16 17.18 -36.54
C ILE A 4 15.54 16.83 -35.09
N THR A 5 14.62 17.05 -34.14
CA THR A 5 14.83 16.55 -32.79
C THR A 5 14.76 15.02 -32.82
N ASN A 6 15.86 14.37 -32.44
CA ASN A 6 16.02 12.92 -32.51
C ASN A 6 15.09 12.23 -31.49
N SER A 7 14.01 11.62 -31.97
CA SER A 7 13.01 10.90 -31.16
C SER A 7 13.59 9.71 -30.39
N ARG A 8 14.80 9.24 -30.73
CA ARG A 8 15.42 8.04 -30.13
C ARG A 8 15.95 8.27 -28.72
N ASP A 9 16.25 9.50 -28.31
CA ASP A 9 16.84 9.80 -26.99
C ASP A 9 15.81 9.98 -25.85
N ARG A 10 14.51 10.07 -26.17
CA ARG A 10 13.44 10.21 -25.16
C ARG A 10 12.99 8.87 -24.58
N LEU A 11 12.99 7.81 -25.41
CA LEU A 11 12.51 6.47 -25.06
C LEU A 11 13.23 5.82 -23.85
N PRO A 12 14.58 5.85 -23.75
CA PRO A 12 15.26 5.21 -22.61
C PRO A 12 15.02 5.95 -21.29
N ARG A 13 14.92 7.29 -21.29
CA ARG A 13 14.79 8.08 -20.05
C ARG A 13 13.42 7.91 -19.37
N VAL A 14 12.34 7.81 -20.15
CA VAL A 14 10.98 7.61 -19.60
C VAL A 14 10.83 6.23 -18.97
N ALA A 15 11.33 5.19 -19.64
CA ALA A 15 11.32 3.83 -19.13
C ALA A 15 12.08 3.70 -17.79
N THR A 16 13.24 4.37 -17.67
CA THR A 16 14.04 4.37 -16.44
C THR A 16 13.37 5.14 -15.29
N ARG A 17 12.72 6.28 -15.58
CA ARG A 17 11.99 7.06 -14.56
C ARG A 17 10.78 6.30 -14.02
N ALA A 18 9.99 5.69 -14.89
CA ALA A 18 8.84 4.89 -14.47
C ALA A 18 9.26 3.66 -13.66
N GLN A 19 10.37 3.03 -14.05
CA GLN A 19 10.97 1.92 -13.29
C GLN A 19 11.41 2.37 -11.89
N ALA A 20 12.13 3.50 -11.79
CA ALA A 20 12.57 4.06 -10.52
C ALA A 20 11.39 4.42 -9.62
N LEU A 21 10.35 5.05 -10.18
CA LEU A 21 9.13 5.39 -9.46
C LEU A 21 8.40 4.14 -8.93
N LEU A 22 8.31 3.07 -9.72
CA LEU A 22 7.72 1.80 -9.28
C LEU A 22 8.50 1.20 -8.11
N VAL A 23 9.83 1.12 -8.23
CA VAL A 23 10.68 0.59 -7.15
C VAL A 23 10.51 1.42 -5.88
N PHE A 24 10.55 2.74 -6.02
CA PHE A 24 10.36 3.66 -4.89
C PHE A 24 8.97 3.46 -4.26
N ALA A 25 7.90 3.48 -5.05
CA ALA A 25 6.53 3.35 -4.56
C ALA A 25 6.28 2.01 -3.87
N TYR A 26 6.75 0.89 -4.45
CA TYR A 26 6.62 -0.42 -3.79
C TYR A 26 7.47 -0.52 -2.52
N SER A 27 8.69 0.03 -2.51
CA SER A 27 9.55 -0.01 -1.33
C SER A 27 8.98 0.83 -0.19
N THR A 28 8.49 2.02 -0.50
CA THR A 28 7.79 2.90 0.45
C THR A 28 6.53 2.24 0.98
N GLY A 29 5.71 1.64 0.11
CA GLY A 29 4.52 0.90 0.52
C GLY A 29 4.83 -0.28 1.42
N ALA A 30 5.86 -1.07 1.10
CA ALA A 30 6.30 -2.19 1.93
C ALA A 30 6.82 -1.74 3.31
N ALA A 31 7.62 -0.67 3.34
CA ALA A 31 8.12 -0.10 4.60
C ALA A 31 6.98 0.44 5.47
N ALA A 32 5.99 1.10 4.86
CA ALA A 32 4.82 1.60 5.55
C ALA A 32 3.94 0.48 6.11
N LEU A 33 3.69 -0.59 5.34
CA LEU A 33 3.00 -1.79 5.82
C LEU A 33 3.74 -2.48 6.97
N ALA A 34 5.08 -2.45 6.98
CA ALA A 34 5.87 -2.97 8.09
C ALA A 34 5.64 -2.14 9.36
N GLY A 35 5.59 -0.80 9.24
CA GLY A 35 5.24 0.10 10.33
C GLY A 35 3.82 -0.12 10.86
N GLU A 36 2.84 -0.23 9.96
CA GLU A 36 1.44 -0.54 10.29
C GLU A 36 1.34 -1.86 11.06
N GLY A 37 1.90 -2.94 10.51
CA GLY A 37 1.89 -4.25 11.14
C GLY A 37 2.58 -4.25 12.51
N ALA A 38 3.70 -3.55 12.65
CA ALA A 38 4.42 -3.43 13.92
C ALA A 38 3.57 -2.74 15.00
N VAL A 39 2.89 -1.62 14.65
CA VAL A 39 1.99 -0.94 15.59
C VAL A 39 0.80 -1.81 15.95
N HIS A 40 0.24 -2.54 14.99
CA HIS A 40 -0.89 -3.44 15.25
C HIS A 40 -0.53 -4.59 16.19
N VAL A 41 0.65 -5.20 16.00
CA VAL A 41 1.18 -6.20 16.94
C VAL A 41 1.39 -5.57 18.32
N GLN A 42 2.02 -4.39 18.38
CA GLN A 42 2.25 -3.68 19.63
C GLN A 42 0.94 -3.44 20.38
N GLN A 43 -0.10 -2.90 19.72
CA GLN A 43 -1.38 -2.64 20.38
C GLN A 43 -2.12 -3.92 20.79
N TYR A 44 -2.04 -4.98 19.96
CA TYR A 44 -2.56 -6.29 20.32
C TYR A 44 -1.98 -6.77 21.65
N VAL A 45 -0.65 -6.86 21.75
CA VAL A 45 -0.01 -7.41 22.96
C VAL A 45 -0.19 -6.51 24.17
N THR A 46 -0.23 -5.18 24.02
CA THR A 46 -0.31 -4.27 25.18
C THR A 46 -1.72 -4.06 25.71
N LEU A 47 -2.74 -4.03 24.85
CA LEU A 47 -4.07 -3.55 25.23
C LEU A 47 -5.21 -4.38 24.64
N LEU A 48 -5.12 -4.73 23.36
CA LEU A 48 -6.29 -5.18 22.61
C LEU A 48 -6.51 -6.69 22.65
N HIS A 49 -5.53 -7.50 23.09
CA HIS A 49 -5.65 -8.96 23.14
C HIS A 49 -6.84 -9.48 23.99
N VAL A 50 -7.28 -8.71 24.99
CA VAL A 50 -8.45 -9.06 25.82
C VAL A 50 -9.79 -8.65 25.20
N VAL A 51 -9.76 -7.81 24.15
CA VAL A 51 -10.98 -7.32 23.49
C VAL A 51 -11.39 -8.33 22.42
N ARG A 52 -12.44 -9.11 22.73
CA ARG A 52 -12.89 -10.29 21.97
C ARG A 52 -12.81 -10.18 20.44
N TRP A 53 -13.27 -9.06 19.87
CA TRP A 53 -13.28 -8.86 18.42
C TRP A 53 -12.12 -7.99 17.92
N ILE A 54 -11.74 -6.95 18.68
CA ILE A 54 -10.74 -5.97 18.24
C ILE A 54 -9.32 -6.56 18.27
N GLY A 55 -8.97 -7.32 19.30
CA GLY A 55 -7.65 -7.97 19.41
C GLY A 55 -7.34 -8.85 18.20
N PRO A 56 -8.18 -9.85 17.89
CA PRO A 56 -7.96 -10.70 16.72
C PRO A 56 -7.91 -9.93 15.40
N LEU A 57 -8.67 -8.85 15.23
CA LEU A 57 -8.62 -8.02 14.02
C LEU A 57 -7.26 -7.31 13.87
N PHE A 58 -6.68 -6.82 14.96
CA PHE A 58 -5.34 -6.23 14.94
C PHE A 58 -4.27 -7.25 14.55
N LEU A 59 -4.36 -8.47 15.09
CA LEU A 59 -3.44 -9.55 14.74
C LEU A 59 -3.63 -10.00 13.28
N ALA A 60 -4.87 -10.10 12.80
CA ALA A 60 -5.18 -10.41 11.41
C ALA A 60 -4.65 -9.34 10.46
N ASN A 61 -4.78 -8.05 10.82
CA ASN A 61 -4.22 -6.93 10.06
C ASN A 61 -2.69 -7.08 9.93
N ALA A 62 -1.99 -7.27 11.04
CA ALA A 62 -0.55 -7.46 11.04
C ALA A 62 -0.09 -8.68 10.21
N ALA A 63 -0.80 -9.80 10.30
CA ALA A 63 -0.53 -10.98 9.48
C ALA A 63 -0.74 -10.69 7.98
N ALA A 64 -1.79 -9.94 7.63
CA ALA A 64 -2.07 -9.52 6.27
C ALA A 64 -1.02 -8.54 5.72
N CYS A 65 -0.52 -7.60 6.54
CA CYS A 65 0.62 -6.76 6.19
C CYS A 65 1.86 -7.60 5.88
N ALA A 66 2.21 -8.57 6.74
CA ALA A 66 3.35 -9.45 6.54
C ALA A 66 3.23 -10.28 5.25
N ALA A 67 2.07 -10.92 5.03
CA ALA A 67 1.79 -11.67 3.80
C ALA A 67 1.86 -10.77 2.56
N THR A 68 1.37 -9.53 2.65
CA THR A 68 1.45 -8.56 1.58
C THR A 68 2.89 -8.17 1.25
N ILE A 69 3.72 -7.87 2.26
CA ILE A 69 5.13 -7.53 2.06
C ILE A 69 5.87 -8.67 1.35
N VAL A 70 5.63 -9.91 1.78
CA VAL A 70 6.14 -11.11 1.12
C VAL A 70 5.67 -11.17 -0.34
N GLY A 71 4.36 -10.97 -0.59
CA GLY A 71 3.79 -10.92 -1.94
C GLY A 71 4.36 -9.81 -2.83
N LEU A 72 4.72 -8.65 -2.27
CA LEU A 72 5.34 -7.54 -3.00
C LEU A 72 6.74 -7.89 -3.53
N ALA A 73 7.48 -8.77 -2.83
CA ALA A 73 8.78 -9.25 -3.27
C ALA A 73 8.68 -10.20 -4.48
N PHE A 74 7.56 -10.89 -4.64
CA PHE A 74 7.32 -11.81 -5.75
C PHE A 74 6.68 -11.11 -6.96
N ARG A 75 7.47 -10.89 -8.02
CA ARG A 75 7.03 -10.20 -9.25
C ARG A 75 5.65 -10.63 -9.80
N PRO A 76 5.29 -11.92 -9.90
CA PRO A 76 3.98 -12.31 -10.44
C PRO A 76 2.81 -11.96 -9.52
N MET A 77 3.04 -11.91 -8.20
CA MET A 77 2.01 -11.60 -7.20
C MET A 77 1.95 -10.13 -6.83
N ARG A 78 2.98 -9.35 -7.19
CA ARG A 78 3.17 -7.98 -6.70
C ARG A 78 1.97 -7.04 -6.90
N GLN A 79 1.24 -7.15 -8.01
CA GLN A 79 0.04 -6.31 -8.22
C GLN A 79 -1.12 -6.73 -7.32
N LEU A 80 -1.35 -8.04 -7.16
CA LEU A 80 -2.36 -8.57 -6.25
C LEU A 80 -2.01 -8.24 -4.79
N ALA A 81 -0.73 -8.39 -4.42
CA ALA A 81 -0.24 -8.03 -3.11
C ALA A 81 -0.42 -6.52 -2.84
N ALA A 82 -0.09 -5.65 -3.79
CA ALA A 82 -0.31 -4.21 -3.63
C ALA A 82 -1.79 -3.87 -3.42
N LEU A 83 -2.70 -4.52 -4.15
CA LEU A 83 -4.14 -4.37 -3.92
C LEU A 83 -4.54 -4.85 -2.51
N GLY A 84 -4.01 -6.00 -2.07
CA GLY A 84 -4.20 -6.51 -0.72
C GLY A 84 -3.74 -5.52 0.35
N GLY A 85 -2.55 -4.94 0.19
CA GLY A 85 -2.03 -3.92 1.10
C GLY A 85 -2.91 -2.67 1.17
N ILE A 86 -3.42 -2.19 0.02
CA ILE A 86 -4.37 -1.07 -0.01
C ILE A 86 -5.63 -1.42 0.79
N VAL A 87 -6.22 -2.59 0.53
CA VAL A 87 -7.45 -3.02 1.21
C VAL A 87 -7.24 -3.13 2.72
N VAL A 88 -6.13 -3.74 3.15
CA VAL A 88 -5.79 -3.89 4.57
C VAL A 88 -5.66 -2.52 5.25
N SER A 89 -4.82 -1.62 4.72
CA SER A 89 -4.63 -0.29 5.32
C SER A 89 -5.92 0.56 5.30
N VAL A 90 -6.73 0.48 4.24
CA VAL A 90 -8.02 1.21 4.18
C VAL A 90 -9.04 0.66 5.18
N LEU A 91 -9.09 -0.67 5.37
CA LEU A 91 -9.95 -1.28 6.37
C LEU A 91 -9.51 -0.93 7.80
N ALA A 92 -8.20 -0.84 8.05
CA ALA A 92 -7.67 -0.37 9.33
C ALA A 92 -8.11 1.08 9.63
N LEU A 93 -7.90 1.99 8.67
CA LEU A 93 -8.36 3.38 8.76
C LEU A 93 -9.87 3.48 8.96
N GLY A 94 -10.65 2.72 8.18
CA GLY A 94 -12.10 2.66 8.30
C GLY A 94 -12.55 2.14 9.65
N GLY A 95 -11.90 1.09 10.16
CA GLY A 95 -12.13 0.54 11.49
C GLY A 95 -11.86 1.56 12.59
N LEU A 96 -10.79 2.34 12.46
CA LEU A 96 -10.48 3.42 13.39
C LEU A 96 -11.55 4.51 13.38
N VAL A 97 -11.97 4.98 12.19
CA VAL A 97 -13.05 5.98 12.06
C VAL A 97 -14.34 5.47 12.70
N LEU A 98 -14.73 4.22 12.41
CA LEU A 98 -15.92 3.60 13.02
C LEU A 98 -15.79 3.49 14.54
N SER A 99 -14.60 3.19 15.05
CA SER A 99 -14.36 3.07 16.49
C SER A 99 -14.49 4.38 17.26
N TYR A 100 -14.29 5.54 16.61
CA TYR A 100 -14.56 6.85 17.22
C TYR A 100 -15.99 7.35 17.04
N GLY A 101 -16.72 6.80 16.04
CA GLY A 101 -18.11 7.17 15.75
C GLY A 101 -19.12 6.24 16.42
N PRO A 102 -19.78 5.34 15.67
CA PRO A 102 -20.79 4.42 16.22
C PRO A 102 -20.19 3.29 17.09
N GLY A 103 -18.87 3.16 17.12
CA GLY A 103 -18.17 2.03 17.70
C GLY A 103 -18.00 0.89 16.70
N LEU A 104 -16.96 0.09 16.90
CA LEU A 104 -16.64 -1.08 16.08
C LEU A 104 -16.92 -2.34 16.91
N PHE A 105 -17.93 -3.12 16.53
CA PHE A 105 -18.39 -4.30 17.30
C PHE A 105 -18.71 -3.99 18.78
N GLY A 106 -19.22 -2.78 19.05
CA GLY A 106 -19.51 -2.30 20.40
C GLY A 106 -18.31 -1.72 21.16
N TRP A 107 -17.10 -1.79 20.59
CA TRP A 107 -15.91 -1.17 21.17
C TRP A 107 -15.72 0.27 20.65
N HIS A 108 -15.34 1.18 21.53
CA HIS A 108 -15.03 2.57 21.21
C HIS A 108 -13.58 2.88 21.58
N GLU A 109 -12.86 3.54 20.67
CA GLU A 109 -11.50 3.99 20.95
C GLU A 109 -11.54 5.19 21.90
N ALA A 110 -10.67 5.16 22.91
CA ALA A 110 -10.62 6.17 23.96
C ALA A 110 -9.33 7.00 23.84
N GLY A 111 -9.50 8.27 23.45
CA GLY A 111 -8.40 9.22 23.27
C GLY A 111 -7.54 8.94 22.04
N PHE A 112 -6.60 9.84 21.75
CA PHE A 112 -5.72 9.75 20.58
C PHE A 112 -4.25 9.62 21.02
N ARG A 113 -3.77 8.39 21.12
CA ARG A 113 -2.41 8.06 21.59
C ARG A 113 -1.41 8.14 20.44
N THR A 114 -0.13 8.36 20.73
CA THR A 114 0.93 8.41 19.71
C THR A 114 0.96 7.17 18.82
N SER A 115 0.69 5.99 19.37
CA SER A 115 0.58 4.75 18.58
C SER A 115 -0.50 4.85 17.48
N ILE A 116 -1.63 5.51 17.75
CA ILE A 116 -2.71 5.69 16.77
C ILE A 116 -2.25 6.65 15.67
N ALA A 117 -1.56 7.75 16.04
CA ALA A 117 -1.00 8.68 15.06
C ALA A 117 -0.01 7.97 14.12
N VAL A 118 0.88 7.13 14.66
CA VAL A 118 1.83 6.35 13.86
C VAL A 118 1.11 5.36 12.95
N ALA A 119 0.10 4.62 13.46
CA ALA A 119 -0.72 3.71 12.65
C ALA A 119 -1.34 4.43 11.45
N VAL A 120 -2.05 5.54 11.69
CA VAL A 120 -2.69 6.35 10.65
C VAL A 120 -1.68 6.83 9.60
N ILE A 121 -0.52 7.35 10.03
CA ILE A 121 0.52 7.80 9.09
C ILE A 121 0.99 6.62 8.23
N THR A 122 1.29 5.48 8.83
CA THR A 122 1.75 4.29 8.11
C THR A 122 0.70 3.74 7.14
N GLU A 123 -0.56 3.67 7.55
CA GLU A 123 -1.68 3.20 6.73
C GLU A 123 -1.92 4.12 5.53
N VAL A 124 -1.90 5.45 5.75
CA VAL A 124 -2.06 6.45 4.69
C VAL A 124 -0.90 6.39 3.70
N VAL A 125 0.34 6.31 4.19
CA VAL A 125 1.52 6.20 3.32
C VAL A 125 1.49 4.91 2.51
N ALA A 126 1.13 3.78 3.13
CA ALA A 126 0.97 2.50 2.43
C ALA A 126 -0.08 2.60 1.32
N THR A 127 -1.26 3.13 1.64
CA THR A 127 -2.38 3.30 0.70
C THR A 127 -1.96 4.15 -0.51
N ILE A 128 -1.36 5.31 -0.27
CA ILE A 128 -0.94 6.22 -1.35
C ILE A 128 0.16 5.60 -2.20
N ALA A 129 1.21 5.06 -1.56
CA ALA A 129 2.37 4.52 -2.28
C ALA A 129 1.99 3.30 -3.14
N LEU A 130 1.20 2.38 -2.61
CA LEU A 130 0.76 1.20 -3.35
C LEU A 130 -0.24 1.54 -4.46
N THR A 131 -1.14 2.51 -4.22
CA THR A 131 -2.04 3.00 -5.27
C THR A 131 -1.27 3.63 -6.43
N LEU A 132 -0.26 4.46 -6.11
CA LEU A 132 0.62 5.03 -7.10
C LEU A 132 1.37 3.95 -7.89
N ALA A 133 1.89 2.93 -7.20
CA ALA A 133 2.57 1.81 -7.85
C ALA A 133 1.66 1.07 -8.84
N LEU A 134 0.41 0.81 -8.47
CA LEU A 134 -0.58 0.19 -9.35
C LEU A 134 -0.94 1.07 -10.55
N ALA A 135 -1.15 2.37 -10.34
CA ALA A 135 -1.47 3.31 -11.41
C ALA A 135 -0.34 3.37 -12.45
N VAL A 136 0.91 3.47 -12.01
CA VAL A 136 2.08 3.49 -12.90
C VAL A 136 2.25 2.14 -13.62
N ALA A 137 2.05 1.01 -12.93
CA ALA A 137 2.14 -0.30 -13.54
C ALA A 137 1.08 -0.51 -14.64
N ALA A 138 -0.15 -0.06 -14.39
CA ALA A 138 -1.26 -0.14 -15.35
C ALA A 138 -1.01 0.73 -16.58
N ALA A 139 -0.49 1.96 -16.41
CA ALA A 139 -0.15 2.84 -17.52
C ALA A 139 0.89 2.19 -18.47
N ARG A 140 1.94 1.58 -17.90
CA ARG A 140 2.98 0.89 -18.70
C ARG A 140 2.45 -0.33 -19.47
N LEU A 141 1.51 -1.08 -18.88
CA LEU A 141 0.88 -2.20 -19.57
C LEU A 141 0.10 -1.72 -20.80
N ARG A 142 -0.70 -0.65 -20.65
CA ARG A 142 -1.46 -0.05 -21.75
C ARG A 142 -0.57 0.43 -22.89
N GLU A 143 0.56 1.08 -22.58
CA GLU A 143 1.55 1.49 -23.59
C GLU A 143 2.17 0.31 -24.35
N THR A 144 2.42 -0.81 -23.66
CA THR A 144 3.02 -2.00 -24.25
C THR A 144 2.04 -2.69 -25.22
N VAL A 145 0.78 -2.85 -24.79
CA VAL A 145 -0.29 -3.45 -25.61
C VAL A 145 -0.61 -2.60 -26.84
N GLY A 146 -0.74 -1.28 -26.67
CA GLY A 146 -1.01 -0.37 -27.79
C GLY A 146 0.11 -0.34 -28.84
N ARG A 147 1.34 -0.65 -28.44
CA ARG A 147 2.46 -0.80 -29.38
C ARG A 147 2.36 -2.09 -30.18
N SER A 148 2.03 -3.22 -29.54
CA SER A 148 1.88 -4.50 -30.26
C SER A 148 0.78 -4.47 -31.32
N THR A 149 -0.29 -3.71 -31.11
CA THR A 149 -1.39 -3.57 -32.08
C THR A 149 -1.06 -2.67 -33.27
N LEU A 150 -0.02 -1.83 -33.20
CA LEU A 150 0.39 -0.92 -34.28
C LEU A 150 1.42 -1.55 -35.23
N TYR A 151 2.08 -2.63 -34.82
CA TYR A 151 3.17 -3.28 -35.56
C TYR A 151 2.88 -4.74 -35.94
N GLY A 152 1.69 -5.25 -35.63
CA GLY A 152 1.18 -6.56 -36.07
C GLY A 152 0.06 -6.37 -37.06
#